data_AF-H0YWE9-F1
#
_entry.id   AF-H0YWE9-F1
#
_cell.length_a   1.000
_cell.length_b   1.000
_cell.length_c   1.000
_cell.angle_alpha   90.00
_cell.angle_beta   90.00
_cell.angle_gamma   90.00
#
_symmetry.space_group_name_H-M   'P 1'
#
loop_
_entity.id
_entity.type
_entity.pdbx_description
1 polymer ?
#
loop_
_entity_poly.entity_id
_entity_poly.type
_entity_poly.pdbx_seq_one_letter_code
_entity_poly.pdbx_strand_id
1 'polypeptide(L)'
;MSPEVALNRISPALSPFISSVVRNGKVGLDATNCLRITDLKSGCTSLTPGPSCDRFKLHIPYAGETLKWDIIFNAHYPDLPPDFIFGEDAEFLPDPSALHNLASWNPSNPECLLLVVKELVQQYHQFQCSRLRESSRLMFEYQTLLEEPQYGENMEIYAGKKNNWTGEFSARFLLKLPVDFSNIPTYLLKDVNEDPGEDVALLSVSFEDAEATQVFPKLYLSPRIEHALGGSSALHIPAFPGGGCLIDYVPQVCQLLTNKVQYVIQGYHKRREYIAAFLSHFGTGVVEYDAEGFTKLTLLLMWKDFCFLVHRHISRHLSLSSRRQHLLMGSFRQLWTWKLYCTDPSDCTCQPRRMMPGNGLDCLDRCFLASELVLIASVF
;
A
#
# COMPACT_ATOMS: atom_id res chain seq x y z
N MET A 1 -20.11 -7.75 5.69
CA MET A 1 -19.99 -9.14 6.17
C MET A 1 -18.58 -9.59 5.86
N SER A 2 -17.86 -10.22 6.79
CA SER A 2 -16.53 -10.76 6.47
C SER A 2 -16.67 -11.93 5.48
N PRO A 3 -15.67 -12.19 4.63
CA PRO A 3 -15.78 -13.27 3.65
C PRO A 3 -15.97 -14.65 4.28
N GLU A 4 -15.38 -14.90 5.45
CA GLU A 4 -15.56 -16.15 6.20
C GLU A 4 -17.01 -16.39 6.60
N VAL A 5 -17.70 -15.33 7.05
CA VAL A 5 -19.12 -15.41 7.43
C VAL A 5 -20.00 -15.63 6.19
N ALA A 6 -19.63 -15.05 5.05
CA ALA A 6 -20.33 -15.28 3.79
C ALA A 6 -20.18 -16.74 3.33
N LEU A 7 -18.98 -17.30 3.37
CA LEU A 7 -18.68 -18.67 2.96
C LEU A 7 -19.48 -19.71 3.76
N ASN A 8 -19.75 -19.47 5.05
CA ASN A 8 -20.54 -20.37 5.90
C ASN A 8 -22.02 -20.48 5.50
N ARG A 9 -22.55 -19.55 4.67
CA ARG A 9 -23.96 -19.53 4.24
C ARG A 9 -24.17 -20.07 2.83
N ILE A 10 -23.10 -20.21 2.06
CA ILE A 10 -23.12 -20.64 0.66
C ILE A 10 -23.29 -22.16 0.58
N SER A 11 -23.96 -22.65 -0.46
CA SER A 11 -24.05 -24.09 -0.75
C SER A 11 -22.64 -24.71 -0.78
N PRO A 12 -22.39 -25.84 -0.08
CA PRO A 12 -21.06 -26.44 0.01
C PRO A 12 -20.41 -26.73 -1.34
N ALA A 13 -21.21 -27.12 -2.35
CA ALA A 13 -20.73 -27.42 -3.69
C ALA A 13 -20.20 -26.18 -4.44
N LEU A 14 -20.69 -24.98 -4.10
CA LEU A 14 -20.27 -23.72 -4.74
C LEU A 14 -19.13 -23.03 -3.98
N SER A 15 -18.95 -23.36 -2.70
CA SER A 15 -17.95 -22.75 -1.82
C SER A 15 -16.52 -22.68 -2.41
N PRO A 16 -16.01 -23.71 -3.13
CA PRO A 16 -14.67 -23.64 -3.73
C PRO A 16 -14.52 -22.49 -4.72
N PHE A 17 -15.52 -22.23 -5.56
CA PHE A 17 -15.48 -21.15 -6.55
C PHE A 17 -15.44 -19.78 -5.88
N ILE A 18 -16.33 -19.56 -4.90
CA ILE A 18 -16.41 -18.30 -4.19
C ILE A 18 -15.17 -18.07 -3.33
N SER A 19 -14.65 -19.11 -2.68
CA SER A 19 -13.42 -19.04 -1.89
C SER A 19 -12.23 -18.63 -2.75
N SER A 20 -12.11 -19.20 -3.97
CA SER A 20 -11.09 -18.79 -4.93
C SER A 20 -11.24 -17.31 -5.33
N VAL A 21 -12.45 -16.86 -5.64
CA VAL A 21 -12.71 -15.43 -5.97
C VAL A 21 -12.37 -14.50 -4.81
N VAL A 22 -12.69 -14.85 -3.57
CA VAL A 22 -12.39 -13.98 -2.42
C VAL A 22 -10.90 -13.95 -2.11
N ARG A 23 -10.22 -15.11 -2.17
CA ARG A 23 -8.81 -15.25 -1.75
C ARG A 23 -7.83 -14.86 -2.84
N ASN A 24 -8.15 -15.21 -4.09
CA ASN A 24 -7.28 -15.03 -5.25
C ASN A 24 -7.78 -13.90 -6.18
N GLY A 25 -8.91 -13.27 -5.86
CA GLY A 25 -9.58 -12.26 -6.68
C GLY A 25 -8.88 -10.92 -6.72
N LYS A 26 -7.65 -10.90 -7.21
CA LYS A 26 -7.03 -9.70 -7.74
C LYS A 26 -7.47 -9.58 -9.18
N VAL A 27 -8.46 -8.72 -9.41
CA VAL A 27 -9.00 -8.42 -10.75
C VAL A 27 -8.78 -6.94 -10.98
N GLY A 28 -8.10 -6.61 -12.08
CA GLY A 28 -7.74 -5.25 -12.41
C GLY A 28 -6.51 -4.70 -11.66
N LEU A 29 -6.32 -3.38 -11.74
CA LEU A 29 -5.16 -2.66 -11.18
C LEU A 29 -5.33 -2.27 -9.71
N ASP A 30 -6.56 -2.03 -9.25
CA ASP A 30 -6.87 -1.75 -7.83
C ASP A 30 -6.90 -3.04 -6.99
N ALA A 31 -5.93 -3.91 -7.21
CA ALA A 31 -5.76 -5.19 -6.52
C ALA A 31 -5.46 -5.04 -5.01
N THR A 32 -5.30 -3.81 -4.52
CA THR A 32 -5.26 -3.46 -3.10
C THR A 32 -6.63 -3.59 -2.42
N ASN A 33 -7.73 -3.41 -3.17
CA ASN A 33 -9.07 -3.73 -2.71
C ASN A 33 -9.43 -5.15 -3.16
N CYS A 34 -9.55 -6.09 -2.21
CA CYS A 34 -10.02 -7.43 -2.56
C CYS A 34 -11.46 -7.40 -3.09
N LEU A 35 -11.81 -8.34 -3.97
CA LEU A 35 -13.20 -8.60 -4.33
C LEU A 35 -14.05 -8.82 -3.08
N ARG A 36 -15.17 -8.11 -3.00
CA ARG A 36 -16.10 -8.20 -1.86
C ARG A 36 -17.43 -8.80 -2.29
N ILE A 37 -18.02 -9.59 -1.41
CA ILE A 37 -19.31 -10.23 -1.66
C ILE A 37 -20.34 -9.69 -0.67
N THR A 38 -21.49 -9.30 -1.21
CA THR A 38 -22.64 -8.79 -0.46
C THR A 38 -23.94 -9.44 -0.96
N ASP A 39 -25.07 -9.11 -0.33
CA ASP A 39 -26.41 -9.52 -0.75
C ASP A 39 -26.59 -11.03 -1.02
N LEU A 40 -26.04 -11.88 -0.15
CA LEU A 40 -26.24 -13.33 -0.23
C LEU A 40 -27.72 -13.68 -0.07
N LYS A 41 -28.26 -14.38 -1.06
CA LYS A 41 -29.63 -14.89 -1.10
C LYS A 41 -29.64 -16.36 -1.52
N SER A 42 -30.65 -17.09 -1.06
CA SER A 42 -30.93 -18.43 -1.54
C SER A 42 -31.98 -18.36 -2.65
N GLY A 43 -31.70 -19.01 -3.78
CA GLY A 43 -32.67 -19.33 -4.82
C GLY A 43 -33.47 -20.60 -4.56
N CYS A 44 -33.17 -21.32 -3.47
CA CYS A 44 -33.85 -22.54 -3.08
C CYS A 44 -35.16 -22.25 -2.33
N THR A 45 -35.96 -23.29 -2.09
CA THR A 45 -37.14 -23.17 -1.25
C THR A 45 -36.73 -22.87 0.19
N SER A 46 -37.55 -22.12 0.93
CA SER A 46 -37.24 -21.73 2.32
C SER A 46 -37.15 -22.93 3.28
N LEU A 47 -37.58 -24.12 2.84
CA LEU A 47 -37.53 -25.36 3.58
C LEU A 47 -36.21 -26.12 3.39
N THR A 48 -35.34 -25.71 2.45
CA THR A 48 -34.05 -26.34 2.23
C THR A 48 -33.17 -26.21 3.48
N PRO A 49 -32.79 -27.31 4.13
CA PRO A 49 -32.01 -27.26 5.37
C PRO A 49 -30.55 -26.90 5.08
N GLY A 50 -29.90 -26.23 6.04
CA GLY A 50 -28.47 -25.93 5.99
C GLY A 50 -28.09 -24.78 5.04
N PRO A 51 -26.78 -24.63 4.72
CA PRO A 51 -26.28 -23.60 3.82
C PRO A 51 -26.77 -23.82 2.38
N SER A 52 -27.53 -22.86 1.85
CA SER A 52 -28.20 -22.97 0.55
C SER A 52 -28.15 -21.69 -0.27
N CYS A 53 -27.33 -20.71 0.12
CA CYS A 53 -27.16 -19.50 -0.68
C CYS A 53 -26.36 -19.81 -1.96
N ASP A 54 -26.86 -19.32 -3.09
CA ASP A 54 -26.30 -19.50 -4.43
C ASP A 54 -26.36 -18.21 -5.27
N ARG A 55 -26.95 -17.13 -4.75
CA ARG A 55 -27.04 -15.83 -5.41
C ARG A 55 -26.36 -14.79 -4.55
N PHE A 56 -25.53 -13.95 -5.17
CA PHE A 56 -24.79 -12.93 -4.44
C PHE A 56 -24.41 -11.77 -5.35
N LYS A 57 -24.06 -10.64 -4.74
CA LYS A 57 -23.53 -9.46 -5.44
C LYS A 57 -22.02 -9.40 -5.24
N LEU A 58 -21.29 -9.36 -6.34
CA LEU A 58 -19.84 -9.21 -6.39
C LEU A 58 -19.49 -7.73 -6.59
N HIS A 59 -18.63 -7.20 -5.72
CA HIS A 59 -18.07 -5.87 -5.79
C HIS A 59 -16.66 -5.98 -6.38
N ILE A 60 -16.49 -5.51 -7.61
CA ILE A 60 -15.25 -5.55 -8.38
C ILE A 60 -14.66 -4.13 -8.42
N PRO A 61 -13.49 -3.88 -7.82
CA PRO A 61 -12.82 -2.61 -7.98
C PRO A 61 -12.27 -2.49 -9.40
N TYR A 62 -12.53 -1.35 -10.05
CA TYR A 62 -12.15 -1.10 -11.43
C TYR A 62 -11.99 0.40 -11.66
N ALA A 63 -10.84 0.84 -12.16
CA ALA A 63 -10.52 2.24 -12.44
C ALA A 63 -10.84 3.20 -11.28
N GLY A 64 -10.71 2.76 -10.02
CA GLY A 64 -11.02 3.56 -8.83
C GLY A 64 -12.52 3.70 -8.51
N GLU A 65 -13.39 3.01 -9.24
CA GLU A 65 -14.80 2.79 -8.88
C GLU A 65 -15.03 1.34 -8.42
N THR A 66 -16.27 1.01 -8.03
CA THR A 66 -16.67 -0.35 -7.71
C THR A 66 -17.84 -0.80 -8.58
N LEU A 67 -17.59 -1.72 -9.49
CA LEU A 67 -18.64 -2.41 -10.25
C LEU A 67 -19.38 -3.37 -9.32
N LYS A 68 -20.71 -3.41 -9.46
CA LYS A 68 -21.60 -4.25 -8.64
C LYS A 68 -22.35 -5.20 -9.55
N TRP A 69 -21.88 -6.43 -9.65
CA TRP A 69 -22.48 -7.45 -10.53
C TRP A 69 -23.20 -8.50 -9.70
N ASP A 70 -24.43 -8.84 -10.07
CA ASP A 70 -25.13 -9.97 -9.47
C ASP A 70 -24.73 -11.25 -10.18
N ILE A 71 -24.31 -12.24 -9.40
CA ILE A 71 -23.92 -13.57 -9.88
C ILE A 71 -24.92 -14.58 -9.34
N ILE A 72 -25.44 -15.40 -10.24
CA ILE A 72 -26.55 -16.31 -9.97
C ILE A 72 -26.11 -17.73 -10.32
N PHE A 73 -25.98 -18.57 -9.29
CA PHE A 73 -25.89 -20.03 -9.45
C PHE A 73 -27.22 -20.69 -9.11
N ASN A 74 -27.27 -22.01 -9.32
CA ASN A 74 -28.33 -22.87 -8.81
C ASN A 74 -27.73 -23.98 -7.92
N ALA A 75 -28.00 -23.94 -6.62
CA ALA A 75 -27.42 -24.88 -5.66
C ALA A 75 -27.75 -26.36 -5.95
N HIS A 76 -28.88 -26.64 -6.61
CA HIS A 76 -29.29 -28.02 -6.96
C HIS A 76 -28.58 -28.55 -8.21
N TYR A 77 -27.98 -27.67 -9.00
CA TYR A 77 -27.28 -27.99 -10.24
C TYR A 77 -25.92 -27.26 -10.27
N PRO A 78 -24.99 -27.59 -9.35
CA PRO A 78 -23.74 -26.86 -9.18
C PRO A 78 -22.78 -26.97 -10.38
N ASP A 79 -23.00 -27.95 -11.26
CA ASP A 79 -22.20 -28.15 -12.48
C ASP A 79 -22.54 -27.14 -13.59
N LEU A 80 -23.68 -26.45 -13.49
CA LEU A 80 -24.09 -25.45 -14.47
C LEU A 80 -23.33 -24.13 -14.28
N PRO A 81 -23.01 -23.41 -15.37
CA PRO A 81 -22.39 -22.09 -15.29
C PRO A 81 -23.34 -21.06 -14.64
N PRO A 82 -22.78 -19.98 -14.07
CA PRO A 82 -23.58 -18.90 -13.50
C PRO A 82 -24.14 -17.96 -14.56
N ASP A 83 -25.19 -17.23 -14.19
CA ASP A 83 -25.66 -16.04 -14.90
C ASP A 83 -25.14 -14.74 -14.25
N PHE A 84 -25.03 -13.68 -15.05
CA PHE A 84 -24.50 -12.37 -14.63
C PHE A 84 -25.48 -11.24 -14.93
N ILE A 85 -25.59 -10.28 -14.01
CA ILE A 85 -26.32 -9.02 -14.22
C ILE A 85 -25.39 -7.85 -13.91
N PHE A 86 -25.20 -6.95 -14.88
CA PHE A 86 -24.19 -5.89 -14.85
C PHE A 86 -24.65 -4.55 -14.24
N GLY A 87 -25.53 -4.61 -13.23
CA GLY A 87 -25.93 -3.43 -12.45
C GLY A 87 -26.46 -2.25 -13.28
N GLU A 88 -25.82 -1.08 -13.14
CA GLU A 88 -26.28 0.20 -13.72
C GLU A 88 -25.82 0.44 -15.18
N ASP A 89 -24.87 -0.36 -15.68
CA ASP A 89 -24.36 -0.27 -17.05
C ASP A 89 -25.15 -1.18 -18.00
N ALA A 90 -26.41 -0.83 -18.23
CA ALA A 90 -27.31 -1.58 -19.13
C ALA A 90 -26.84 -1.68 -20.59
N GLU A 91 -25.90 -0.83 -21.00
CA GLU A 91 -25.30 -0.82 -22.35
C GLU A 91 -24.11 -1.76 -22.47
N PHE A 92 -23.61 -2.32 -21.36
CA PHE A 92 -22.52 -3.27 -21.40
C PHE A 92 -23.03 -4.64 -21.90
N LEU A 93 -22.67 -4.97 -23.13
CA LEU A 93 -22.99 -6.22 -23.81
C LEU A 93 -21.69 -6.96 -24.11
N PRO A 94 -21.21 -7.85 -23.21
CA PRO A 94 -19.96 -8.59 -23.44
C PRO A 94 -20.10 -9.52 -24.65
N ASP A 95 -19.05 -9.63 -25.47
CA ASP A 95 -19.03 -10.56 -26.60
C ASP A 95 -18.90 -12.01 -26.08
N PRO A 96 -19.91 -12.87 -26.26
CA PRO A 96 -19.86 -14.25 -25.78
C PRO A 96 -18.73 -15.07 -26.40
N SER A 97 -18.25 -14.70 -27.60
CA SER A 97 -17.17 -15.40 -28.28
C SER A 97 -15.80 -15.20 -27.61
N ALA A 98 -15.64 -14.11 -26.84
CA ALA A 98 -14.43 -13.82 -26.09
C ALA A 98 -14.40 -14.49 -24.70
N LEU A 99 -15.52 -15.07 -24.24
CA LEU A 99 -15.68 -15.69 -22.92
C LEU A 99 -15.39 -17.20 -22.97
N HIS A 100 -14.14 -17.56 -23.23
CA HIS A 100 -13.70 -18.94 -23.46
C HIS A 100 -13.91 -19.82 -22.21
N ASN A 101 -13.64 -19.28 -21.02
CA ASN A 101 -13.81 -20.00 -19.76
C ASN A 101 -15.27 -20.20 -19.37
N LEU A 102 -16.17 -19.33 -19.86
CA LEU A 102 -17.61 -19.52 -19.69
C LEU A 102 -18.16 -20.56 -20.68
N ALA A 103 -17.71 -20.49 -21.94
CA ALA A 103 -18.09 -21.46 -22.98
C ALA A 103 -17.61 -22.88 -22.64
N SER A 104 -16.41 -23.00 -22.06
CA SER A 104 -15.82 -24.26 -21.58
C SER A 104 -15.89 -24.38 -20.06
N TRP A 105 -17.05 -24.06 -19.48
CA TRP A 105 -17.25 -24.10 -18.04
C TRP A 105 -16.85 -25.45 -17.44
N ASN A 106 -15.93 -25.42 -16.47
CA ASN A 106 -15.41 -26.62 -15.81
C ASN A 106 -15.58 -26.52 -14.28
N PRO A 107 -16.62 -27.17 -13.70
CA PRO A 107 -16.86 -27.13 -12.26
C PRO A 107 -15.80 -27.89 -11.45
N SER A 108 -14.93 -28.70 -12.08
CA SER A 108 -13.82 -29.37 -11.40
C SER A 108 -12.65 -28.43 -11.10
N ASN A 109 -12.57 -27.28 -11.77
CA ASN A 109 -11.55 -26.26 -11.52
C ASN A 109 -12.09 -25.19 -10.55
N PRO A 110 -11.58 -25.06 -9.31
CA PRO A 110 -12.05 -24.05 -8.36
C PRO A 110 -11.87 -22.59 -8.84
N GLU A 111 -10.99 -22.34 -9.81
CA GLU A 111 -10.75 -20.99 -10.34
C GLU A 111 -11.64 -20.62 -11.53
N CYS A 112 -12.51 -21.53 -12.01
CA CYS A 112 -13.32 -21.30 -13.21
C CYS A 112 -14.13 -19.99 -13.14
N LEU A 113 -14.77 -19.71 -11.99
CA LEU A 113 -15.49 -18.46 -11.78
C LEU A 113 -14.58 -17.23 -11.84
N LEU A 114 -13.39 -17.30 -11.23
CA LEU A 114 -12.44 -16.19 -11.24
C LEU A 114 -11.94 -15.90 -12.67
N LEU A 115 -11.69 -16.93 -13.46
CA LEU A 115 -11.28 -16.79 -14.86
C LEU A 115 -12.38 -16.13 -15.70
N VAL A 116 -13.64 -16.55 -15.54
CA VAL A 116 -14.78 -15.91 -16.21
C VAL A 116 -14.92 -14.43 -15.79
N VAL A 117 -14.78 -14.11 -14.51
CA VAL A 117 -14.83 -12.72 -14.03
C VAL A 117 -13.69 -11.88 -14.65
N LYS A 118 -12.49 -12.45 -14.78
CA LYS A 118 -11.37 -11.77 -15.46
C LYS A 118 -11.66 -11.48 -16.94
N GLU A 119 -12.21 -12.45 -17.67
CA GLU A 119 -12.62 -12.26 -19.08
C GLU A 119 -13.71 -11.18 -19.20
N LEU A 120 -14.71 -11.21 -18.32
CA LEU A 120 -15.78 -10.20 -18.31
C LEU A 120 -15.26 -8.80 -18.00
N VAL A 121 -14.31 -8.64 -17.06
CA VAL A 121 -13.69 -7.35 -16.78
C VAL A 121 -12.81 -6.87 -17.94
N GLN A 122 -12.15 -7.78 -18.65
CA GLN A 122 -11.43 -7.44 -19.89
C GLN A 122 -12.39 -6.94 -20.98
N GLN A 123 -13.54 -7.59 -21.16
CA GLN A 123 -14.61 -7.12 -22.05
C GLN A 123 -15.15 -5.75 -21.61
N TYR A 124 -15.32 -5.55 -20.30
CA TYR A 124 -15.74 -4.26 -19.75
C TYR A 124 -14.72 -3.16 -20.04
N HIS A 125 -13.42 -3.46 -19.98
CA HIS A 125 -12.37 -2.51 -20.37
C HIS A 125 -12.46 -2.12 -21.85
N GLN A 126 -12.69 -3.08 -22.75
CA GLN A 126 -12.90 -2.79 -24.18
C GLN A 126 -14.14 -1.91 -24.41
N PHE A 127 -15.21 -2.15 -23.66
CA PHE A 127 -16.41 -1.31 -23.65
C PHE A 127 -16.14 0.11 -23.16
N GLN A 128 -15.32 0.29 -22.12
CA GLN A 128 -14.92 1.63 -21.67
C GLN A 128 -14.03 2.32 -22.71
N CYS A 129 -13.16 1.59 -23.40
CA CYS A 129 -12.39 2.11 -24.53
C CYS A 129 -13.28 2.57 -25.68
N SER A 130 -14.35 1.85 -26.00
CA SER A 130 -15.26 2.26 -27.07
C SER A 130 -16.03 3.53 -26.70
N ARG A 131 -16.47 3.68 -25.45
CA ARG A 131 -17.06 4.93 -24.93
C ARG A 131 -16.08 6.10 -24.97
N LEU A 132 -14.81 5.87 -24.62
CA LEU A 132 -13.78 6.92 -24.65
C LEU A 132 -13.57 7.52 -26.04
N ARG A 133 -13.82 6.76 -27.12
CA ARG A 133 -13.69 7.24 -28.52
C ARG A 133 -14.63 8.39 -28.85
N GLU A 134 -15.67 8.65 -28.06
CA GLU A 134 -16.51 9.84 -28.21
C GLU A 134 -15.75 11.15 -27.95
N SER A 135 -14.66 11.10 -27.19
CA SER A 135 -13.74 12.23 -26.97
C SER A 135 -12.41 12.01 -27.69
N SER A 136 -12.17 12.78 -28.75
CA SER A 136 -10.88 12.74 -29.47
C SER A 136 -9.70 13.13 -28.58
N ARG A 137 -9.90 14.13 -27.70
CA ARG A 137 -8.89 14.64 -26.78
C ARG A 137 -8.43 13.58 -25.77
N LEU A 138 -9.36 12.85 -25.18
CA LEU A 138 -9.05 11.82 -24.17
C LEU A 138 -8.63 10.51 -24.84
N MET A 139 -9.13 10.21 -26.04
CA MET A 139 -8.62 9.11 -26.84
C MET A 139 -7.16 9.32 -27.23
N PHE A 140 -6.74 10.56 -27.54
CA PHE A 140 -5.34 10.90 -27.78
C PHE A 140 -4.46 10.58 -26.55
N GLU A 141 -4.91 10.93 -25.34
CA GLU A 141 -4.19 10.58 -24.10
C GLU A 141 -4.03 9.07 -23.95
N TYR A 142 -5.12 8.32 -24.17
CA TYR A 142 -5.12 6.86 -24.08
C TYR A 142 -4.16 6.22 -25.09
N GLN A 143 -4.23 6.61 -26.35
CA GLN A 143 -3.40 6.04 -27.42
C GLN A 143 -1.92 6.31 -27.18
N THR A 144 -1.58 7.54 -26.77
CA THR A 144 -0.18 7.92 -26.51
C THR A 144 0.39 7.13 -25.32
N LEU A 145 -0.40 6.90 -24.27
CA LEU A 145 0.01 6.04 -23.15
C LEU A 145 0.08 4.56 -23.52
N LEU A 146 -0.78 4.09 -24.42
CA LEU A 146 -0.79 2.70 -24.87
C LEU A 146 0.44 2.33 -25.71
N GLU A 147 1.02 3.30 -26.42
CA GLU A 147 2.27 3.12 -27.17
C GLU A 147 3.49 2.84 -26.25
N GLU A 148 3.41 3.24 -24.98
CA GLU A 148 4.44 2.96 -23.97
C GLU A 148 4.19 1.61 -23.28
N PRO A 149 5.07 0.60 -23.48
CA PRO A 149 4.86 -0.75 -22.95
C PRO A 149 4.71 -0.81 -21.43
N GLN A 150 5.39 0.07 -20.69
CA GLN A 150 5.31 0.11 -19.23
C GLN A 150 3.94 0.55 -18.68
N TYR A 151 3.15 1.27 -19.48
CA TYR A 151 1.85 1.82 -19.07
C TYR A 151 0.69 1.07 -19.71
N GLY A 152 0.81 0.65 -20.98
CA GLY A 152 -0.29 0.10 -21.76
C GLY A 152 -1.00 -1.10 -21.13
N GLU A 153 -0.25 -2.08 -20.63
CA GLU A 153 -0.81 -3.26 -19.95
C GLU A 153 -1.22 -2.97 -18.49
N ASN A 154 -0.80 -1.83 -17.97
CA ASN A 154 -0.91 -1.40 -16.58
C ASN A 154 -1.84 -0.19 -16.44
N MET A 155 -2.83 -0.07 -17.32
CA MET A 155 -3.79 1.04 -17.37
C MET A 155 -5.24 0.56 -17.44
N GLU A 156 -6.08 1.14 -16.61
CA GLU A 156 -7.54 1.03 -16.67
C GLU A 156 -8.16 2.38 -16.95
N ILE A 157 -9.31 2.36 -17.62
CA ILE A 157 -10.05 3.57 -17.93
C ILE A 157 -11.53 3.40 -17.60
N TYR A 158 -12.14 4.49 -17.17
CA TYR A 158 -13.59 4.58 -17.00
C TYR A 158 -14.08 5.84 -17.70
N ALA A 159 -15.03 5.67 -18.62
CA ALA A 159 -15.72 6.74 -19.31
C ALA A 159 -17.15 6.83 -18.75
N GLY A 160 -17.45 7.95 -18.08
CA GLY A 160 -18.77 8.24 -17.56
C GLY A 160 -19.79 8.43 -18.67
N LYS A 161 -21.07 8.18 -18.37
CA LYS A 161 -22.15 8.49 -19.30
C LYS A 161 -22.19 9.99 -19.54
N LYS A 162 -22.33 10.38 -20.80
CA LYS A 162 -22.52 11.78 -21.17
C LYS A 162 -23.76 12.32 -20.46
N ASN A 163 -23.64 13.46 -19.80
CA ASN A 163 -24.78 14.09 -19.16
C ASN A 163 -25.76 14.57 -20.25
N ASN A 164 -27.01 14.10 -20.21
CA ASN A 164 -28.02 14.46 -21.22
C ASN A 164 -28.35 15.97 -21.25
N TRP A 165 -28.09 16.70 -20.16
CA TRP A 165 -28.44 18.11 -20.04
C TRP A 165 -27.26 19.03 -20.40
N THR A 166 -26.07 18.75 -19.85
CA THR A 166 -24.88 19.59 -20.06
C THR A 166 -24.03 19.10 -21.23
N GLY A 167 -24.20 17.86 -21.67
CA GLY A 167 -23.33 17.22 -22.65
C GLY A 167 -21.94 16.91 -22.11
N GLU A 168 -21.69 17.11 -20.82
CA GLU A 168 -20.39 16.88 -20.20
C GLU A 168 -20.06 15.39 -20.15
N PHE A 169 -18.80 15.10 -20.44
CA PHE A 169 -18.22 13.77 -20.46
C PHE A 169 -17.09 13.75 -19.46
N SER A 170 -17.17 12.84 -18.49
CA SER A 170 -16.11 12.61 -17.52
C SER A 170 -15.37 11.33 -17.84
N ALA A 171 -14.08 11.32 -17.61
CA ALA A 171 -13.26 10.13 -17.75
C ALA A 171 -12.28 10.01 -16.60
N ARG A 172 -11.84 8.80 -16.33
CA ARG A 172 -10.80 8.53 -15.35
C ARG A 172 -9.82 7.52 -15.90
N PHE A 173 -8.54 7.82 -15.70
CA PHE A 173 -7.43 6.95 -16.00
C PHE A 173 -6.83 6.47 -14.68
N LEU A 174 -6.62 5.17 -14.56
CA LEU A 174 -5.93 4.57 -13.42
C LEU A 174 -4.69 3.83 -13.95
N LEU A 175 -3.51 4.25 -13.52
CA LEU A 175 -2.23 3.69 -13.96
C LEU A 175 -1.48 3.08 -12.79
N LYS A 176 -0.96 1.85 -12.96
CA LYS A 176 0.05 1.28 -12.06
C LYS A 176 1.42 1.85 -12.44
N LEU A 177 2.04 2.59 -11.51
CA LEU A 177 3.30 3.27 -11.78
C LEU A 177 4.48 2.28 -11.75
N PRO A 178 5.38 2.30 -12.75
CA PRO A 178 6.53 1.40 -12.86
C PRO A 178 7.69 1.89 -11.97
N VAL A 179 7.47 1.90 -10.66
CA VAL A 179 8.50 2.24 -9.66
C VAL A 179 8.86 0.98 -8.88
N ASP A 180 10.16 0.76 -8.67
CA ASP A 180 10.64 -0.38 -7.89
C ASP A 180 10.52 -0.12 -6.39
N PHE A 181 9.66 -0.90 -5.73
CA PHE A 181 9.42 -0.86 -4.30
C PHE A 181 10.01 -2.07 -3.55
N SER A 182 10.70 -2.98 -4.23
CA SER A 182 11.16 -4.28 -3.68
C SER A 182 12.06 -4.15 -2.45
N ASN A 183 12.82 -3.05 -2.37
CA ASN A 183 13.78 -2.78 -1.30
C ASN A 183 13.22 -1.91 -0.17
N ILE A 184 11.91 -1.60 -0.18
CA ILE A 184 11.28 -0.86 0.91
C ILE A 184 11.26 -1.70 2.20
N PRO A 185 11.58 -1.11 3.36
CA PRO A 185 11.57 -1.82 4.64
C PRO A 185 10.23 -2.53 4.92
N THR A 186 10.31 -3.68 5.58
CA THR A 186 9.13 -4.37 6.11
C THR A 186 8.56 -3.57 7.28
N TYR A 187 7.25 -3.71 7.51
CA TYR A 187 6.58 -3.17 8.70
C TYR A 187 5.70 -4.26 9.31
N LEU A 188 5.60 -4.31 10.63
CA LEU A 188 4.61 -5.14 11.30
C LEU A 188 3.24 -4.46 11.26
N LEU A 189 2.29 -5.17 10.66
CA LEU A 189 0.87 -4.84 10.77
C LEU A 189 0.39 -5.06 12.21
N LYS A 190 -0.64 -4.29 12.61
CA LYS A 190 -1.28 -4.47 13.92
C LYS A 190 -1.96 -5.83 14.05
N ASP A 191 -2.47 -6.35 12.94
CA ASP A 191 -2.97 -7.72 12.83
C ASP A 191 -2.03 -8.51 11.93
N VAL A 192 -1.43 -9.57 12.46
CA VAL A 192 -0.48 -10.43 11.72
C VAL A 192 -1.19 -11.22 10.61
N ASN A 193 -2.52 -11.32 10.67
CA ASN A 193 -3.33 -12.02 9.67
C ASN A 193 -3.74 -11.13 8.49
N GLU A 194 -3.49 -9.82 8.55
CA GLU A 194 -3.74 -8.92 7.42
C GLU A 194 -2.61 -9.06 6.39
N ASP A 195 -2.96 -9.37 5.14
CA ASP A 195 -2.05 -9.28 4.01
C ASP A 195 -1.96 -7.80 3.58
N PRO A 196 -0.79 -7.14 3.67
CA PRO A 196 -0.63 -5.75 3.22
C PRO A 196 -0.81 -5.58 1.71
N GLY A 197 -0.93 -6.68 0.96
CA GLY A 197 -1.10 -6.68 -0.47
C GLY A 197 0.22 -6.46 -1.21
N GLU A 198 0.11 -6.25 -2.52
CA GLU A 198 1.27 -5.97 -3.36
C GLU A 198 1.77 -4.54 -3.15
N ASP A 199 3.09 -4.36 -3.21
CA ASP A 199 3.72 -3.04 -3.14
C ASP A 199 3.51 -2.28 -4.46
N VAL A 200 2.40 -1.56 -4.56
CA VAL A 200 2.01 -0.81 -5.76
C VAL A 200 1.66 0.63 -5.46
N ALA A 201 1.94 1.50 -6.43
CA ALA A 201 1.48 2.87 -6.46
C ALA A 201 0.56 3.06 -7.68
N LEU A 202 -0.65 3.57 -7.44
CA LEU A 202 -1.65 3.79 -8.47
C LEU A 202 -1.91 5.28 -8.63
N LEU A 203 -1.78 5.79 -9.85
CA LEU A 203 -2.10 7.17 -10.20
C LEU A 203 -3.46 7.21 -10.88
N SER A 204 -4.43 7.83 -10.21
CA SER A 204 -5.75 8.12 -10.75
C SER A 204 -5.78 9.54 -11.27
N VAL A 205 -6.22 9.76 -12.50
CA VAL A 205 -6.42 11.08 -13.09
C VAL A 205 -7.87 11.19 -13.57
N SER A 206 -8.66 12.03 -12.90
CA SER A 206 -10.05 12.28 -13.27
C SER A 206 -10.15 13.56 -14.12
N PHE A 207 -10.84 13.46 -15.24
CA PHE A 207 -11.21 14.54 -16.14
C PHE A 207 -12.70 14.78 -15.97
N GLU A 208 -13.10 15.98 -15.55
CA GLU A 208 -14.53 16.33 -15.43
C GLU A 208 -15.12 16.84 -16.74
N ASP A 209 -14.26 17.21 -17.70
CA ASP A 209 -14.62 17.67 -19.03
C ASP A 209 -13.83 16.99 -20.15
N ALA A 210 -14.41 16.94 -21.35
CA ALA A 210 -13.78 16.32 -22.51
C ALA A 210 -12.53 17.07 -23.00
N GLU A 211 -12.42 18.37 -22.71
CA GLU A 211 -11.33 19.24 -23.14
C GLU A 211 -10.12 19.22 -22.18
N ALA A 212 -10.20 18.46 -21.08
CA ALA A 212 -9.15 18.34 -20.07
C ALA A 212 -8.75 19.68 -19.43
N THR A 213 -9.72 20.55 -19.16
CA THR A 213 -9.50 21.79 -18.40
C THR A 213 -9.62 21.59 -16.90
N GLN A 214 -10.44 20.62 -16.47
CA GLN A 214 -10.66 20.30 -15.06
C GLN A 214 -10.13 18.89 -14.77
N VAL A 215 -8.86 18.83 -14.35
CA VAL A 215 -8.11 17.59 -14.17
C VAL A 215 -7.67 17.43 -12.71
N PHE A 216 -8.04 16.31 -12.11
CA PHE A 216 -7.79 16.00 -10.71
C PHE A 216 -6.97 14.73 -10.55
N PRO A 217 -5.64 14.84 -10.38
CA PRO A 217 -4.78 13.71 -10.11
C PRO A 217 -4.82 13.31 -8.62
N LYS A 218 -4.82 12.01 -8.33
CA LYS A 218 -4.74 11.41 -7.00
C LYS A 218 -3.79 10.22 -7.03
N LEU A 219 -2.86 10.17 -6.08
CA LEU A 219 -1.92 9.06 -5.92
C LEU A 219 -2.35 8.19 -4.75
N TYR A 220 -2.53 6.91 -5.02
CA TYR A 220 -2.81 5.87 -4.03
C TYR A 220 -1.55 5.03 -3.84
N LEU A 221 -1.22 4.72 -2.59
CA LEU A 221 -0.04 3.96 -2.22
C LEU A 221 -0.46 2.75 -1.42
N SER A 222 0.20 1.61 -1.63
CA SER A 222 0.00 0.45 -0.75
C SER A 222 0.40 0.81 0.69
N PRO A 223 -0.17 0.10 1.70
CA PRO A 223 0.11 0.38 3.11
C PRO A 223 1.60 0.41 3.47
N ARG A 224 2.41 -0.46 2.85
CA ARG A 224 3.87 -0.50 3.03
C ARG A 224 4.55 0.76 2.53
N ILE A 225 4.21 1.18 1.32
CA ILE A 225 4.79 2.36 0.69
C ILE A 225 4.34 3.61 1.46
N GLU A 226 3.07 3.70 1.81
CA GLU A 226 2.53 4.81 2.61
C GLU A 226 3.27 4.94 3.94
N HIS A 227 3.45 3.84 4.68
CA HIS A 227 4.18 3.84 5.94
C HIS A 227 5.65 4.25 5.76
N ALA A 228 6.33 3.72 4.74
CA ALA A 228 7.72 4.03 4.46
C ALA A 228 7.95 5.50 4.09
N LEU A 229 7.00 6.12 3.39
CA LEU A 229 7.06 7.52 2.98
C LEU A 229 6.56 8.51 4.06
N GLY A 230 6.07 8.01 5.20
CA GLY A 230 5.64 8.84 6.33
C GLY A 230 4.17 9.21 6.34
N GLY A 231 3.31 8.44 5.66
CA GLY A 231 1.88 8.67 5.53
C GLY A 231 1.51 9.41 4.24
N SER A 232 0.25 9.25 3.80
CA SER A 232 -0.30 9.91 2.61
C SER A 232 -0.22 11.44 2.65
N SER A 233 -0.21 12.05 3.83
CA SER A 233 -0.08 13.50 3.99
C SER A 233 1.35 14.04 3.81
N ALA A 234 2.36 13.18 3.77
CA ALA A 234 3.76 13.59 3.62
C ALA A 234 4.21 13.68 2.14
N LEU A 235 3.39 13.17 1.21
CA LEU A 235 3.68 13.14 -0.21
C LEU A 235 2.67 13.98 -1.00
N HIS A 236 3.14 15.08 -1.58
CA HIS A 236 2.36 15.87 -2.52
C HIS A 236 2.88 15.64 -3.94
N ILE A 237 1.97 15.30 -4.85
CA ILE A 237 2.23 15.23 -6.28
C ILE A 237 2.01 16.60 -6.93
N PRO A 238 2.71 16.91 -8.04
CA PRO A 238 2.46 18.14 -8.78
C PRO A 238 1.01 18.20 -9.28
N ALA A 239 0.44 19.41 -9.39
CA ALA A 239 -0.84 19.59 -10.06
C ALA A 239 -0.69 19.29 -11.56
N PHE A 240 -1.77 18.85 -12.20
CA PHE A 240 -1.77 18.64 -13.64
C PHE A 240 -1.63 19.99 -14.38
N PRO A 241 -0.67 20.15 -15.29
CA PRO A 241 -0.48 21.42 -16.00
C PRO A 241 -1.63 21.69 -16.98
N GLY A 242 -2.11 22.94 -17.04
CA GLY A 242 -3.18 23.33 -17.97
C GLY A 242 -2.77 23.09 -19.42
N GLY A 243 -3.59 22.33 -20.16
CA GLY A 243 -3.28 21.92 -21.54
C GLY A 243 -2.18 20.86 -21.66
N GLY A 244 -1.70 20.30 -20.55
CA GLY A 244 -0.71 19.22 -20.56
C GLY A 244 -1.30 17.88 -21.01
N CYS A 245 -0.41 16.90 -21.15
CA CYS A 245 -0.74 15.52 -21.47
C CYS A 245 -0.24 14.54 -20.40
N LEU A 246 -0.89 13.40 -20.28
CA LEU A 246 -0.54 12.34 -19.34
C LEU A 246 0.84 11.75 -19.66
N ILE A 247 1.20 11.63 -20.93
CA ILE A 247 2.51 11.09 -21.33
C ILE A 247 3.68 11.89 -20.77
N ASP A 248 3.53 13.21 -20.59
CA ASP A 248 4.55 14.07 -19.97
C ASP A 248 4.41 14.14 -18.45
N TYR A 249 3.18 14.04 -17.93
CA TYR A 249 2.88 14.17 -16.51
C TYR A 249 3.24 12.90 -15.70
N VAL A 250 2.89 11.71 -16.21
CA VAL A 250 3.12 10.43 -15.52
C VAL A 250 4.60 10.20 -15.21
N PRO A 251 5.56 10.43 -16.14
CA PRO A 251 6.99 10.32 -15.85
C PRO A 251 7.47 11.25 -14.73
N GLN A 252 6.94 12.46 -14.63
CA GLN A 252 7.30 13.40 -13.56
C GLN A 252 6.88 12.86 -12.19
N VAL A 253 5.68 12.30 -12.08
CA VAL A 253 5.20 11.65 -10.85
C VAL A 253 6.05 10.43 -10.52
N CYS A 254 6.38 9.60 -11.52
CA CYS A 254 7.26 8.44 -11.35
C CYS A 254 8.63 8.87 -10.82
N GLN A 255 9.25 9.89 -11.40
CA GLN A 255 10.56 10.39 -10.98
C GLN A 255 10.54 10.92 -9.55
N LEU A 256 9.50 11.68 -9.17
CA LEU A 256 9.32 12.17 -7.80
C LEU A 256 9.24 11.00 -6.81
N LEU A 257 8.42 10.00 -7.14
CA LEU A 257 8.23 8.83 -6.28
C LEU A 257 9.51 8.01 -6.17
N THR A 258 10.19 7.73 -7.28
CA THR A 258 11.49 7.03 -7.31
C THR A 258 12.53 7.75 -6.43
N ASN A 259 12.66 9.07 -6.55
CA ASN A 259 13.59 9.84 -5.73
C ASN A 259 13.28 9.72 -4.23
N LYS A 260 12.00 9.76 -3.85
CA LYS A 260 11.56 9.60 -2.46
C LYS A 260 11.82 8.18 -1.94
N VAL A 261 11.52 7.17 -2.74
CA VAL A 261 11.76 5.75 -2.40
C VAL A 261 13.25 5.50 -2.19
N GLN A 262 14.09 5.96 -3.12
CA GLN A 262 15.55 5.83 -3.01
C GLN A 262 16.10 6.54 -1.77
N TYR A 263 15.60 7.73 -1.45
CA TYR A 263 15.99 8.44 -0.23
C TYR A 263 15.64 7.66 1.05
N VAL A 264 14.47 7.03 1.10
CA VAL A 264 14.05 6.21 2.24
C VAL A 264 14.89 4.94 2.36
N ILE A 265 15.12 4.24 1.24
CA ILE A 265 15.94 3.02 1.19
C ILE A 265 17.38 3.31 1.65
N GLN A 266 17.99 4.39 1.14
CA GLN A 266 19.33 4.80 1.54
C GLN A 266 19.40 5.12 3.04
N GLY A 267 18.43 5.88 3.55
CA GLY A 267 18.34 6.18 4.97
C GLY A 267 18.21 4.92 5.82
N TYR A 268 17.40 3.96 5.38
CA TYR A 268 17.22 2.67 6.05
C TYR A 268 18.51 1.85 6.10
N HIS A 269 19.22 1.67 4.98
CA HIS A 269 20.47 0.92 4.95
C HIS A 269 21.53 1.53 5.87
N LYS A 270 21.66 2.86 5.88
CA LYS A 270 22.58 3.56 6.79
C LYS A 270 22.24 3.32 8.25
N ARG A 271 20.95 3.38 8.62
CA ARG A 271 20.53 3.07 10.00
C ARG A 271 20.83 1.62 10.36
N ARG A 272 20.58 0.69 9.44
CA ARG A 272 20.89 -0.73 9.63
C ARG A 272 22.38 -0.97 9.85
N GLU A 273 23.24 -0.39 9.01
CA GLU A 273 24.70 -0.46 9.14
C GLU A 273 25.17 0.14 10.47
N TYR A 274 24.63 1.30 10.83
CA TYR A 274 24.93 1.96 12.11
C TYR A 274 24.56 1.05 13.29
N ILE A 275 23.34 0.50 13.34
CA ILE A 275 22.94 -0.43 14.40
C ILE A 275 23.80 -1.69 14.38
N ALA A 276 24.07 -2.28 13.22
CA ALA A 276 24.92 -3.46 13.09
C ALA A 276 26.34 -3.23 13.64
N ALA A 277 26.92 -2.06 13.41
CA ALA A 277 28.22 -1.68 13.98
C ALA A 277 28.16 -1.65 15.52
N PHE A 278 27.11 -1.06 16.10
CA PHE A 278 26.91 -1.08 17.56
C PHE A 278 26.71 -2.50 18.11
N LEU A 279 25.94 -3.34 17.43
CA LEU A 279 25.75 -4.74 17.81
C LEU A 279 27.06 -5.52 17.75
N SER A 280 27.93 -5.25 16.78
CA SER A 280 29.24 -5.89 16.66
C SER A 280 30.19 -5.51 17.79
N HIS A 281 30.17 -4.25 18.25
CA HIS A 281 31.08 -3.76 19.28
C HIS A 281 30.56 -4.00 20.71
N PHE A 282 29.25 -3.85 20.92
CA PHE A 282 28.61 -3.85 22.23
C PHE A 282 27.55 -4.95 22.37
N GLY A 283 27.56 -5.98 21.52
CA GLY A 283 26.52 -7.00 21.42
C GLY A 283 26.16 -7.69 22.74
N THR A 284 27.14 -7.87 23.63
CA THR A 284 26.96 -8.49 24.95
C THR A 284 26.17 -7.62 25.93
N GLY A 285 26.07 -6.31 25.67
CA GLY A 285 25.33 -5.33 26.46
C GLY A 285 24.04 -4.85 25.80
N VAL A 286 23.55 -5.48 24.75
CA VAL A 286 22.32 -5.05 24.07
C VAL A 286 21.10 -5.43 24.90
N VAL A 287 20.22 -4.47 25.16
CA VAL A 287 18.95 -4.70 25.87
C VAL A 287 17.80 -4.86 24.88
N GLU A 288 17.63 -3.88 23.98
CA GLU A 288 16.61 -3.89 22.93
C GLU A 288 17.07 -3.01 21.75
N TYR A 289 16.58 -3.28 20.56
CA TYR A 289 16.69 -2.38 19.42
C TYR A 289 15.50 -2.55 18.48
N ASP A 290 15.25 -1.52 17.68
CA ASP A 290 14.24 -1.54 16.63
C ASP A 290 14.74 -2.37 15.44
N ALA A 291 14.30 -3.62 15.36
CA ALA A 291 14.69 -4.56 14.30
C ALA A 291 14.00 -4.30 12.95
N GLU A 292 12.95 -3.46 12.92
CA GLU A 292 12.21 -3.13 11.70
C GLU A 292 12.72 -1.84 11.07
N GLY A 293 12.78 -0.76 11.84
CA GLY A 293 13.10 0.58 11.34
C GLY A 293 14.53 1.03 11.61
N PHE A 294 15.24 0.34 12.50
CA PHE A 294 16.56 0.72 13.02
C PHE A 294 16.59 2.15 13.58
N THR A 295 15.49 2.59 14.21
CA THR A 295 15.35 3.95 14.76
C THR A 295 15.65 4.06 16.25
N LYS A 296 15.78 2.94 16.96
CA LYS A 296 16.01 2.89 18.40
C LYS A 296 17.01 1.79 18.77
N LEU A 297 17.87 2.07 19.74
CA LEU A 297 18.77 1.10 20.37
C LEU A 297 18.90 1.43 21.85
N THR A 298 18.88 0.40 22.69
CA THR A 298 19.14 0.49 24.13
C THR A 298 20.26 -0.47 24.51
N LEU A 299 21.31 0.05 25.14
CA LEU A 299 22.45 -0.72 25.66
C LEU A 299 22.51 -0.62 27.18
N LEU A 300 22.97 -1.69 27.83
CA LEU A 300 23.37 -1.76 29.22
C LEU A 300 24.90 -1.84 29.27
N LEU A 301 25.52 -0.81 29.85
CA LEU A 301 26.96 -0.71 30.00
C LEU A 301 27.33 -0.60 31.49
N MET A 302 28.58 -0.92 31.79
CA MET A 302 29.12 -0.86 33.15
C MET A 302 30.39 -0.01 33.17
N TRP A 303 30.50 0.88 34.15
CA TRP A 303 31.71 1.65 34.41
C TRP A 303 31.99 1.68 35.91
N LYS A 304 33.18 1.25 36.35
CA LYS A 304 33.58 1.19 37.78
C LYS A 304 32.46 0.60 38.67
N ASP A 305 31.98 -0.59 38.32
CA ASP A 305 30.90 -1.34 39.00
C ASP A 305 29.51 -0.65 39.03
N PHE A 306 29.34 0.41 38.24
CA PHE A 306 28.06 1.10 38.08
C PHE A 306 27.43 0.79 36.72
N CYS A 307 26.25 0.17 36.73
CA CYS A 307 25.49 -0.11 35.52
C CYS A 307 24.60 1.08 35.13
N PHE A 308 24.55 1.38 33.83
CA PHE A 308 23.68 2.42 33.26
C PHE A 308 23.14 2.00 31.89
N LEU A 309 22.00 2.59 31.51
CA LEU A 309 21.38 2.42 30.21
C LEU A 309 21.74 3.58 29.28
N VAL A 310 22.03 3.25 28.03
CA VAL A 310 22.20 4.21 26.94
C VAL A 310 21.10 3.97 25.94
N HIS A 311 20.22 4.96 25.74
CA HIS A 311 19.22 4.93 24.69
C HIS A 311 19.63 5.85 23.55
N ARG A 312 19.60 5.30 22.34
CA ARG A 312 19.92 5.98 21.11
C ARG A 312 18.67 6.04 20.24
N HIS A 313 18.29 7.27 19.87
CA HIS A 313 17.22 7.52 18.90
C HIS A 313 17.83 8.05 17.60
N ILE A 314 17.55 7.36 16.50
CA ILE A 314 18.06 7.68 15.16
C ILE A 314 16.92 8.26 14.34
N SER A 315 17.17 9.42 13.73
CA SER A 315 16.18 10.07 12.87
C SER A 315 15.87 9.22 11.64
N ARG A 316 14.60 9.21 11.22
CA ARG A 316 14.16 8.54 9.98
C ARG A 316 14.81 9.15 8.73
N HIS A 317 15.19 10.43 8.78
CA HIS A 317 15.82 11.18 7.68
C HIS A 317 17.32 11.39 7.92
N LEU A 318 18.06 10.32 8.20
CA LEU A 318 19.49 10.41 8.44
C LEU A 318 20.24 10.80 7.14
N SER A 319 20.41 12.10 6.90
CA SER A 319 21.34 12.64 5.91
C SER A 319 22.72 12.86 6.55
N LEU A 320 23.79 12.73 5.77
CA LEU A 320 25.19 13.01 6.16
C LEU A 320 25.40 14.41 6.77
N SER A 321 24.43 15.33 6.60
CA SER A 321 24.47 16.71 7.10
C SER A 321 23.72 16.93 8.43
N SER A 322 22.98 15.95 8.94
CA SER A 322 22.13 16.15 10.13
C SER A 322 22.94 15.98 11.42
N ARG A 323 23.59 17.08 11.83
CA ARG A 323 24.50 17.17 13.01
C ARG A 323 23.83 17.01 14.39
N ARG A 324 22.58 16.56 14.49
CA ARG A 324 21.91 16.41 15.79
C ARG A 324 21.41 14.99 15.99
N GLN A 325 22.13 14.26 16.82
CA GLN A 325 21.75 12.92 17.27
C GLN A 325 21.49 12.98 18.78
N HIS A 326 20.37 12.42 19.22
CA HIS A 326 19.96 12.45 20.62
C HIS A 326 20.46 11.19 21.33
N LEU A 327 21.29 11.38 22.36
CA LEU A 327 21.73 10.33 23.27
C LEU A 327 21.08 10.54 24.63
N LEU A 328 20.40 9.53 25.15
CA LEU A 328 19.77 9.56 26.47
C LEU A 328 20.49 8.56 27.38
N MET A 329 20.76 8.96 28.61
CA MET A 329 21.42 8.10 29.61
C MET A 329 20.52 7.96 30.84
N GLY A 330 20.33 6.72 31.31
CA GLY A 330 19.50 6.37 32.47
C GLY A 330 20.28 5.56 33.51
N SER A 331 19.99 5.75 34.79
CA SER A 331 20.59 5.01 35.92
C SER A 331 19.61 4.02 36.53
N PHE A 332 20.10 2.83 36.92
CA PHE A 332 19.30 1.80 37.60
C PHE A 332 19.12 2.04 39.10
N ARG A 333 20.06 2.75 39.75
CA ARG A 333 20.09 2.93 41.21
C ARG A 333 19.40 4.20 41.70
N GLN A 334 19.11 5.14 40.80
CA GLN A 334 18.48 6.41 41.13
C GLN A 334 17.58 6.85 39.97
N LEU A 335 16.37 7.36 40.27
CA LEU A 335 15.38 7.91 39.33
C LEU A 335 15.90 9.19 38.61
N TRP A 336 16.94 9.07 37.80
CA TRP A 336 17.47 10.16 36.97
C TRP A 336 17.41 9.79 35.48
N THR A 337 16.87 10.70 34.66
CA THR A 337 16.96 10.67 33.20
C THR A 337 17.78 11.86 32.73
N TRP A 338 18.83 11.61 31.95
CA TRP A 338 19.70 12.63 31.39
C TRP A 338 19.51 12.71 29.88
N LYS A 339 19.37 13.93 29.34
CA LYS A 339 19.44 14.17 27.90
C LYS A 339 20.81 14.75 27.57
N LEU A 340 21.59 14.05 26.75
CA LEU A 340 22.77 14.62 26.10
C LEU A 340 22.37 15.14 24.72
N TYR A 341 22.72 16.40 24.47
CA TYR A 341 22.65 17.01 23.15
C TYR A 341 24.10 17.17 22.67
N CYS A 342 24.48 16.44 21.62
CA CYS A 342 25.79 16.62 20.98
C CYS A 342 25.58 17.12 19.55
N THR A 343 26.21 18.25 19.25
CA THR A 343 26.28 18.86 17.91
C THR A 343 27.63 18.66 17.23
N ASP A 344 28.66 18.28 18.02
CA ASP A 344 30.04 17.99 17.64
C ASP A 344 30.68 17.13 18.77
N PRO A 345 31.59 16.17 18.51
CA PRO A 345 32.37 15.48 19.57
C PRO A 345 33.05 16.41 20.57
N SER A 346 33.35 17.65 20.16
CA SER A 346 33.94 18.68 21.00
C SER A 346 32.93 19.49 21.84
N ASP A 347 31.62 19.31 21.63
CA ASP A 347 30.56 20.16 22.20
C ASP A 347 29.35 19.33 22.66
N CYS A 348 29.57 18.50 23.68
CA CYS A 348 28.50 17.76 24.37
C CYS A 348 28.08 18.51 25.63
N THR A 349 26.84 19.00 25.66
CA THR A 349 26.25 19.67 26.82
C THR A 349 25.24 18.74 27.52
N CYS A 350 25.44 18.52 28.82
CA CYS A 350 24.56 17.71 29.68
C CYS A 350 23.52 18.62 30.37
N GLN A 351 22.23 18.36 30.19
CA GLN A 351 21.18 19.01 31.00
C GLN A 351 20.49 18.01 31.96
N PRO A 352 20.66 18.16 33.29
CA PRO A 352 19.86 17.45 34.29
C PRO A 352 18.38 17.84 34.21
N ARG A 353 17.46 16.87 34.38
CA ARG A 353 16.03 17.19 34.60
C ARG A 353 15.60 17.33 36.07
N ARG A 354 16.51 17.13 37.02
CA ARG A 354 16.47 17.56 38.44
C ARG A 354 17.85 17.21 39.02
N MET A 355 18.32 17.93 40.03
CA MET A 355 19.51 17.57 40.81
C MET A 355 19.09 17.44 42.27
N MET A 356 19.46 16.35 42.93
CA MET A 356 19.63 16.30 44.38
C MET A 356 21.15 16.21 44.62
N PRO A 357 21.70 17.00 45.55
CA PRO A 357 23.14 17.06 45.75
C PRO A 357 23.61 15.79 46.48
N GLY A 358 24.66 15.16 45.94
CA GLY A 358 25.35 14.03 46.55
C GLY A 358 25.26 12.74 45.73
N ASN A 359 26.19 12.57 44.78
CA ASN A 359 26.85 11.29 44.46
C ASN A 359 27.80 11.46 43.25
N GLY A 360 29.07 11.78 43.56
CA GLY A 360 30.25 10.95 43.25
C GLY A 360 30.59 10.50 41.83
N LEU A 361 30.09 11.12 40.78
CA LEU A 361 30.66 10.99 39.43
C LEU A 361 30.73 12.39 38.86
N ASP A 362 31.91 13.00 38.89
CA ASP A 362 32.17 14.34 38.37
C ASP A 362 31.70 14.44 36.91
N CYS A 363 31.14 15.59 36.53
CA CYS A 363 30.65 15.82 35.17
C CYS A 363 31.73 15.53 34.09
N LEU A 364 33.01 15.65 34.44
CA LEU A 364 34.17 15.35 33.58
C LEU A 364 34.28 13.87 33.19
N ASP A 365 34.18 12.94 34.14
CA ASP A 365 34.22 11.49 33.86
C ASP A 365 33.03 11.05 32.99
N ARG A 366 31.88 11.73 33.14
CA ARG A 366 30.68 11.47 32.33
C ARG A 366 30.79 12.05 30.92
N CYS A 367 31.47 13.18 30.74
CA CYS A 367 31.79 13.74 29.42
C CYS A 367 32.81 12.86 28.68
N PHE A 368 33.73 12.19 29.38
CA PHE A 368 34.74 11.34 28.75
C PHE A 368 34.12 10.06 28.14
N LEU A 369 33.24 9.38 28.88
CA LEU A 369 32.44 8.25 28.36
C LEU A 369 31.52 8.66 27.21
N ALA A 370 30.91 9.85 27.30
CA ALA A 370 30.15 10.41 26.20
C ALA A 370 31.06 10.69 24.99
N SER A 371 32.28 11.17 25.20
CA SER A 371 33.24 11.44 24.12
C SER A 371 33.73 10.18 23.43
N GLU A 372 33.95 9.05 24.12
CA GLU A 372 34.28 7.77 23.48
C GLU A 372 33.10 7.19 22.69
N LEU A 373 31.89 7.25 23.26
CA LEU A 373 30.67 6.83 22.56
C LEU A 373 30.36 7.71 21.34
N VAL A 374 30.66 9.01 21.42
CA VAL A 374 30.53 9.95 20.29
C VAL A 374 31.66 9.76 19.29
N LEU A 375 32.89 9.45 19.71
CA LEU A 375 33.99 9.14 18.81
C LEU A 375 33.63 7.94 17.94
N ILE A 376 33.17 6.85 18.56
CA ILE A 376 32.71 5.64 17.87
C ILE A 376 31.51 5.97 16.96
N ALA A 377 30.57 6.82 17.40
CA ALA A 377 29.44 7.27 16.59
C ALA A 377 29.77 8.34 15.53
N SER A 378 31.00 8.87 15.50
CA SER A 378 31.47 9.89 14.54
C SER A 378 32.42 9.31 13.49
N VAL A 379 32.97 8.12 13.75
CA VAL A 379 33.78 7.34 12.79
C VAL A 379 32.90 6.57 11.79
N PHE A 380 31.62 6.36 12.12
CA PHE A 380 30.58 5.72 11.29
C PHE A 380 29.39 6.67 11.11
#